data_AF-A0A962HNH4-F1
#
_entry.id   AF-A0A962HNH4-F1
#
_cell.length_a   1.000
_cell.length_b   1.000
_cell.length_c   1.000
_cell.angle_alpha   90.00
_cell.angle_beta   90.00
_cell.angle_gamma   90.00
#
_symmetry.space_group_name_H-M   'P 1'
#
loop_
_entity.id
_entity.type
_entity.pdbx_description
1 polymer ?
#
loop_
_entity_poly.entity_id
_entity_poly.type
_entity_poly.pdbx_seq_one_letter_code
_entity_poly.pdbx_strand_id
1 'polypeptide(L)'
;MAGDIDEESFWPSFTDIMMVIVMTFLLVTVAVVLTNTRLLDQLRNSLVAQEEASQLAEFTLKENATLEEQLDYFRRQASSLEMELLRARARQEETGRVLLAAQNEAGRLRSESDSRQRALEQARQQLETTRQELGRVTEAGRQARMERVRLQAQLDAETTRLQAQVQQVRSTLAQENASLQDRLQQAETDLSLARDEARTREALLDQLQQQHAAGQQRLASLEGEYDALDRKYQKLLKPTRSAKGKTVVDVMYSRSGYRIREPGRQNYRNVGRTELESELQQLKQQYGTDLYVKIIIPQDSGLSYSQAWAFTRDTLNRYDYYYQDDPEPAAADDAATGPQTATDRQEVNN
;
A
#
# COMPACT_ATOMS: atom_id res chain seq x y z
N MET A 1 -88.21 114.42 152.88
CA MET A 1 -88.79 115.15 154.03
C MET A 1 -90.07 115.84 153.55
N ALA A 2 -90.99 116.15 154.47
CA ALA A 2 -92.43 116.24 154.17
C ALA A 2 -92.99 117.66 154.03
N GLY A 3 -94.23 117.72 153.50
CA GLY A 3 -95.22 118.81 153.68
C GLY A 3 -95.09 120.04 152.76
N ASP A 4 -96.14 120.82 152.53
CA ASP A 4 -97.58 120.54 152.68
C ASP A 4 -98.42 121.56 151.87
N ILE A 5 -99.74 121.33 151.85
CA ILE A 5 -100.91 122.07 151.27
C ILE A 5 -100.98 123.60 151.64
N ASP A 6 -101.78 124.52 151.06
CA ASP A 6 -103.22 124.53 150.64
C ASP A 6 -103.61 125.58 149.55
N GLU A 7 -104.71 125.29 148.82
CA GLU A 7 -105.88 126.10 148.31
C GLU A 7 -105.73 127.58 147.77
N GLU A 8 -106.54 128.16 146.85
CA GLU A 8 -107.96 127.95 146.40
C GLU A 8 -108.30 128.72 145.05
N SER A 9 -109.53 128.55 144.49
CA SER A 9 -110.31 129.45 143.56
C SER A 9 -110.31 129.37 141.99
N PHE A 10 -111.30 128.63 141.43
CA PHE A 10 -112.35 128.95 140.40
C PHE A 10 -112.09 129.65 139.01
N TRP A 11 -112.37 128.89 137.91
CA TRP A 11 -112.89 129.20 136.52
C TRP A 11 -112.56 130.51 135.75
N PRO A 12 -112.20 130.46 134.44
CA PRO A 12 -112.97 129.80 133.33
C PRO A 12 -112.05 129.00 132.34
N SER A 13 -112.37 128.58 131.09
CA SER A 13 -113.52 128.77 130.15
C SER A 13 -113.74 127.53 129.22
N PHE A 14 -114.44 127.65 128.07
CA PHE A 14 -114.81 126.51 127.17
C PHE A 14 -114.04 126.42 125.82
N THR A 15 -113.17 127.39 125.49
CA THR A 15 -112.53 127.47 124.17
C THR A 15 -111.41 126.44 123.96
N ASP A 16 -110.74 126.03 125.05
CA ASP A 16 -109.48 125.27 124.97
C ASP A 16 -109.68 123.81 124.51
N ILE A 17 -110.80 123.18 124.91
CA ILE A 17 -111.15 121.81 124.50
C ILE A 17 -111.41 121.72 122.98
N MET A 18 -111.94 122.78 122.37
CA MET A 18 -112.22 122.80 120.94
C MET A 18 -110.93 122.84 120.10
N MET A 19 -109.91 123.58 120.57
CA MET A 19 -108.59 123.62 119.91
C MET A 19 -107.89 122.26 119.94
N VAL A 20 -108.00 121.52 121.05
CA VAL A 20 -107.44 120.17 121.19
C VAL A 20 -108.09 119.18 120.21
N ILE A 21 -109.42 119.21 120.06
CA ILE A 21 -110.13 118.35 119.09
C ILE A 21 -109.69 118.69 117.65
N VAL A 22 -109.57 119.97 117.29
CA VAL A 22 -109.07 120.36 115.96
C VAL A 22 -107.61 119.97 115.75
N MET A 23 -106.73 120.12 116.74
CA MET A 23 -105.32 119.68 116.64
C MET A 23 -105.18 118.17 116.48
N THR A 24 -105.95 117.37 117.21
CA THR A 24 -105.93 115.91 117.05
C THR A 24 -106.44 115.49 115.67
N PHE A 25 -107.50 116.13 115.15
CA PHE A 25 -108.02 115.85 113.81
C PHE A 25 -107.04 116.27 112.71
N LEU A 26 -106.35 117.40 112.87
CA LEU A 26 -105.27 117.83 111.96
C LEU A 26 -104.08 116.86 112.02
N LEU A 27 -103.65 116.44 113.21
CA LEU A 27 -102.58 115.44 113.38
C LEU A 27 -102.93 114.10 112.72
N VAL A 28 -104.16 113.62 112.87
CA VAL A 28 -104.63 112.38 112.21
C VAL A 28 -104.71 112.57 110.70
N THR A 29 -105.21 113.70 110.20
CA THR A 29 -105.28 113.97 108.75
C THR A 29 -103.88 114.06 108.14
N VAL A 30 -102.95 114.76 108.79
CA VAL A 30 -101.53 114.83 108.38
C VAL A 30 -100.87 113.45 108.48
N ALA A 31 -101.15 112.66 109.52
CA ALA A 31 -100.64 111.29 109.63
C ALA A 31 -101.14 110.38 108.51
N VAL A 32 -102.43 110.46 108.15
CA VAL A 32 -103.02 109.69 107.04
C VAL A 32 -102.41 110.11 105.71
N VAL A 33 -102.25 111.42 105.46
CA VAL A 33 -101.55 111.91 104.25
C VAL A 33 -100.10 111.43 104.23
N LEU A 34 -99.38 111.48 105.35
CA LEU A 34 -97.99 110.99 105.46
C LEU A 34 -97.87 109.47 105.30
N THR A 35 -98.85 108.66 105.74
CA THR A 35 -98.87 107.22 105.45
C THR A 35 -99.26 106.93 104.01
N ASN A 36 -100.16 107.71 103.41
CA ASN A 36 -100.55 107.55 102.02
C ASN A 36 -99.39 107.93 101.07
N THR A 37 -98.67 109.03 101.34
CA THR A 37 -97.45 109.35 100.59
C THR A 37 -96.37 108.30 100.79
N ARG A 38 -96.16 107.78 102.01
CA ARG A 38 -95.22 106.65 102.25
C ARG A 38 -95.61 105.37 101.51
N LEU A 39 -96.91 105.03 101.43
CA LEU A 39 -97.39 103.87 100.66
C LEU A 39 -97.23 104.07 99.16
N LEU A 40 -97.52 105.28 98.65
CA LEU A 40 -97.29 105.65 97.25
C LEU A 40 -95.78 105.65 96.91
N ASP A 41 -94.92 106.16 97.79
CA ASP A 41 -93.46 106.12 97.61
C ASP A 41 -92.93 104.68 97.67
N GLN A 42 -93.42 103.83 98.59
CA GLN A 42 -93.08 102.41 98.64
C GLN A 42 -93.54 101.66 97.39
N LEU A 43 -94.76 101.91 96.92
CA LEU A 43 -95.32 101.25 95.74
C LEU A 43 -94.61 101.74 94.46
N ARG A 44 -94.31 103.04 94.36
CA ARG A 44 -93.47 103.61 93.30
C ARG A 44 -92.06 103.03 93.31
N ASN A 45 -91.42 102.92 94.47
CA ASN A 45 -90.10 102.29 94.58
C ASN A 45 -90.13 100.80 94.22
N SER A 46 -91.22 100.08 94.57
CA SER A 46 -91.38 98.68 94.16
C SER A 46 -91.66 98.51 92.67
N LEU A 47 -92.38 99.44 92.03
CA LEU A 47 -92.59 99.46 90.58
C LEU A 47 -91.30 99.80 89.84
N VAL A 48 -90.53 100.79 90.30
CA VAL A 48 -89.20 101.11 89.75
C VAL A 48 -88.25 99.92 89.90
N ALA A 49 -88.19 99.30 91.08
CA ALA A 49 -87.36 98.10 91.29
C ALA A 49 -87.84 96.90 90.45
N GLN A 50 -89.14 96.74 90.21
CA GLN A 50 -89.69 95.71 89.31
C GLN A 50 -89.35 96.01 87.85
N GLU A 51 -89.41 97.28 87.44
CA GLU A 51 -89.06 97.73 86.10
C GLU A 51 -87.56 97.52 85.84
N GLU A 52 -86.69 97.96 86.77
CA GLU A 52 -85.25 97.69 86.76
C GLU A 52 -84.93 96.18 86.73
N ALA A 53 -85.60 95.37 87.57
CA ALA A 53 -85.43 93.92 87.56
C ALA A 53 -85.91 93.27 86.26
N SER A 54 -86.99 93.78 85.65
CA SER A 54 -87.49 93.29 84.36
C SER A 54 -86.57 93.68 83.19
N GLN A 55 -86.00 94.88 83.22
CA GLN A 55 -85.01 95.33 82.23
C GLN A 55 -83.71 94.52 82.36
N LEU A 56 -83.28 94.20 83.59
CA LEU A 56 -82.14 93.32 83.84
C LEU A 56 -82.42 91.87 83.43
N ALA A 57 -83.62 91.35 83.69
CA ALA A 57 -84.04 90.03 83.23
C ALA A 57 -84.13 89.94 81.70
N GLU A 58 -84.66 90.96 81.03
CA GLU A 58 -84.65 91.03 79.56
C GLU A 58 -83.23 91.17 79.00
N PHE A 59 -82.38 91.98 79.63
CA PHE A 59 -81.00 92.16 79.21
C PHE A 59 -80.23 90.85 79.33
N THR A 60 -80.33 90.17 80.47
CA THR A 60 -79.67 88.87 80.70
C THR A 60 -80.28 87.75 79.84
N LEU A 61 -81.58 87.78 79.52
CA LEU A 61 -82.17 86.84 78.55
C LEU A 61 -81.66 87.09 77.12
N LYS A 62 -81.50 88.35 76.71
CA LYS A 62 -80.89 88.71 75.41
C LYS A 62 -79.41 88.30 75.38
N GLU A 63 -78.67 88.56 76.46
CA GLU A 63 -77.28 88.13 76.62
C GLU A 63 -77.16 86.61 76.54
N ASN A 64 -77.93 85.86 77.33
CA ASN A 64 -77.96 84.39 77.29
C ASN A 64 -78.35 83.86 75.90
N ALA A 65 -79.36 84.42 75.24
CA ALA A 65 -79.73 84.01 73.88
C ALA A 65 -78.59 84.25 72.87
N THR A 66 -77.88 85.38 72.95
CA THR A 66 -76.71 85.63 72.10
C THR A 66 -75.53 84.71 72.42
N LEU A 67 -75.33 84.35 73.70
CA LEU A 67 -74.31 83.39 74.13
C LEU A 67 -74.65 81.96 73.67
N GLU A 68 -75.92 81.55 73.74
CA GLU A 68 -76.39 80.27 73.21
C GLU A 68 -76.19 80.20 71.69
N GLU A 69 -76.54 81.24 70.93
CA GLU A 69 -76.30 81.31 69.49
C GLU A 69 -74.80 81.24 69.15
N GLN A 70 -73.95 81.93 69.92
CA GLN A 70 -72.48 81.85 69.78
C GLN A 70 -71.94 80.44 70.10
N LEU A 71 -72.42 79.80 71.17
CA LEU A 71 -72.04 78.43 71.54
C LEU A 71 -72.46 77.44 70.45
N ASP A 72 -73.65 77.59 69.88
CA ASP A 72 -74.15 76.75 68.80
C ASP A 72 -73.37 76.96 67.50
N TYR A 73 -73.00 78.22 67.19
CA TYR A 73 -72.09 78.57 66.09
C TYR A 73 -70.71 77.90 66.28
N PHE A 74 -70.07 78.08 67.43
CA PHE A 74 -68.77 77.47 67.72
C PHE A 74 -68.83 75.94 67.73
N ARG A 75 -69.93 75.35 68.21
CA ARG A 75 -70.15 73.89 68.19
C ARG A 75 -70.30 73.34 66.78
N ARG A 76 -71.04 74.03 65.91
CA ARG A 76 -71.14 73.69 64.47
C ARG A 76 -69.77 73.82 63.80
N GLN A 77 -69.05 74.90 64.05
CA GLN A 77 -67.70 75.14 63.52
C GLN A 77 -66.69 74.07 63.99
N ALA A 78 -66.72 73.68 65.27
CA ALA A 78 -65.90 72.60 65.80
C ALA A 78 -66.22 71.26 65.12
N SER A 79 -67.50 70.90 65.00
CA SER A 79 -67.89 69.64 64.34
C SER A 79 -67.55 69.62 62.85
N SER A 80 -67.60 70.75 62.13
CA SER A 80 -67.13 70.82 60.75
C SER A 80 -65.62 70.65 60.65
N LEU A 81 -64.85 71.27 61.56
CA LEU A 81 -63.39 71.14 61.60
C LEU A 81 -62.95 69.71 61.98
N GLU A 82 -63.64 69.05 62.91
CA GLU A 82 -63.40 67.63 63.24
C GLU A 82 -63.66 66.72 62.02
N MET A 83 -64.77 66.95 61.30
CA MET A 83 -65.08 66.20 60.08
C MET A 83 -64.08 66.47 58.95
N GLU A 84 -63.57 67.68 58.81
CA GLU A 84 -62.49 68.01 57.86
C GLU A 84 -61.17 67.34 58.25
N LEU A 85 -60.80 67.35 59.54
CA LEU A 85 -59.61 66.69 60.06
C LEU A 85 -59.69 65.17 59.88
N LEU A 86 -60.84 64.55 60.15
CA LEU A 86 -61.08 63.12 59.89
C LEU A 86 -60.97 62.79 58.39
N ARG A 87 -61.53 63.62 57.51
CA ARG A 87 -61.38 63.46 56.04
C ARG A 87 -59.94 63.63 55.58
N ALA A 88 -59.21 64.60 56.12
CA ALA A 88 -57.79 64.82 55.82
C ALA A 88 -56.93 63.63 56.27
N ARG A 89 -57.20 63.11 57.48
CA ARG A 89 -56.53 61.92 58.03
C ARG A 89 -56.83 60.66 57.21
N ALA A 90 -58.08 60.43 56.82
CA ALA A 90 -58.45 59.30 55.95
C ALA A 90 -57.71 59.37 54.59
N ARG A 91 -57.63 60.55 53.97
CA ARG A 91 -56.84 60.78 52.74
C ARG A 91 -55.33 60.56 52.96
N GLN A 92 -54.79 60.95 54.11
CA GLN A 92 -53.39 60.71 54.46
C GLN A 92 -53.10 59.21 54.64
N GLU A 93 -54.01 58.46 55.26
CA GLU A 93 -53.89 57.00 55.43
C GLU A 93 -54.03 56.27 54.08
N GLU A 94 -54.94 56.71 53.20
CA GLU A 94 -55.11 56.18 51.85
C GLU A 94 -53.88 56.46 50.96
N THR A 95 -53.40 57.71 50.92
CA THR A 95 -52.19 58.06 50.16
C THR A 95 -50.95 57.34 50.70
N GLY A 96 -50.83 57.13 52.01
CA GLY A 96 -49.79 56.31 52.62
C GLY A 96 -49.85 54.85 52.15
N ARG A 97 -51.04 54.24 52.09
CA ARG A 97 -51.23 52.87 51.55
C ARG A 97 -50.86 52.77 50.08
N VAL A 98 -51.29 53.72 49.25
CA VAL A 98 -50.96 53.76 47.81
C VAL A 98 -49.46 53.94 47.59
N LEU A 99 -48.81 54.81 48.37
CA LEU A 99 -47.36 55.03 48.29
C LEU A 99 -46.58 53.76 48.65
N LEU A 100 -46.98 53.03 49.69
CA LEU A 100 -46.37 51.75 50.06
C LEU A 100 -46.57 50.68 48.97
N ALA A 101 -47.75 50.61 48.37
CA ALA A 101 -48.01 49.70 47.25
C ALA A 101 -47.12 50.02 46.03
N ALA A 102 -47.02 51.30 45.66
CA ALA A 102 -46.17 51.76 44.56
C ALA A 102 -44.67 51.55 44.84
N GLN A 103 -44.21 51.72 46.08
CA GLN A 103 -42.83 51.41 46.47
C GLN A 103 -42.52 49.91 46.36
N ASN A 104 -43.44 49.04 46.79
CA ASN A 104 -43.30 47.59 46.66
C ASN A 104 -43.28 47.15 45.19
N GLU A 105 -44.14 47.73 44.34
CA GLU A 105 -44.15 47.47 42.90
C GLU A 105 -42.86 47.95 42.22
N ALA A 106 -42.40 49.17 42.53
CA ALA A 106 -41.13 49.68 42.03
C ALA A 106 -39.93 48.81 42.46
N GLY A 107 -39.94 48.30 43.70
CA GLY A 107 -38.96 47.34 44.19
C GLY A 107 -38.99 46.02 43.40
N ARG A 108 -40.18 45.47 43.14
CA ARG A 108 -40.37 44.27 42.32
C ARG A 108 -39.85 44.49 40.90
N LEU A 109 -40.27 45.56 40.23
CA LEU A 109 -39.84 45.90 38.87
C LEU A 109 -38.32 46.14 38.78
N ARG A 110 -37.70 46.73 39.80
CA ARG A 110 -36.24 46.89 39.87
C ARG A 110 -35.54 45.55 39.98
N SER A 111 -36.00 44.65 40.85
CA SER A 111 -35.43 43.29 40.96
C SER A 111 -35.57 42.48 39.67
N GLU A 112 -36.68 42.66 38.95
CA GLU A 112 -36.94 42.03 37.65
C GLU A 112 -36.08 42.64 36.53
N SER A 113 -35.82 43.94 36.58
CA SER A 113 -34.87 44.62 35.68
C SER A 113 -33.44 44.12 35.93
N ASP A 114 -33.01 44.03 37.19
CA ASP A 114 -31.68 43.53 37.56
C ASP A 114 -31.48 42.05 37.17
N SER A 115 -32.50 41.20 37.31
CA SER A 115 -32.42 39.80 36.88
C SER A 115 -32.36 39.67 35.36
N ARG A 116 -33.16 40.44 34.62
CA ARG A 116 -33.10 40.52 33.14
C ARG A 116 -31.74 41.03 32.66
N GLN A 117 -31.18 42.05 33.31
CA GLN A 117 -29.87 42.61 33.00
C GLN A 117 -28.76 41.55 33.14
N ARG A 118 -28.78 40.78 34.23
CA ARG A 118 -27.83 39.66 34.45
C ARG A 118 -27.98 38.55 33.42
N ALA A 119 -29.22 38.19 33.07
CA ALA A 119 -29.49 37.17 32.05
C ALA A 119 -29.00 37.61 30.65
N LEU A 120 -29.18 38.88 30.28
CA LEU A 120 -28.64 39.45 29.05
C LEU A 120 -27.12 39.44 29.02
N GLU A 121 -26.47 39.75 30.15
CA GLU A 121 -25.00 39.74 30.25
C GLU A 121 -24.44 38.32 30.14
N GLN A 122 -25.08 37.33 30.77
CA GLN A 122 -24.76 35.90 30.60
C GLN A 122 -24.96 35.43 29.15
N ALA A 123 -26.07 35.80 28.51
CA ALA A 123 -26.33 35.47 27.12
C ALA A 123 -25.30 36.09 26.15
N ARG A 124 -24.84 37.33 26.42
CA ARG A 124 -23.74 37.96 25.67
C ARG A 124 -22.43 37.22 25.83
N GLN A 125 -22.06 36.82 27.04
CA GLN A 125 -20.85 36.03 27.30
C GLN A 125 -20.91 34.67 26.59
N GLN A 126 -22.05 33.98 26.63
CA GLN A 126 -22.28 32.73 25.89
C GLN A 126 -22.20 32.93 24.37
N LEU A 127 -22.78 34.02 23.84
CA LEU A 127 -22.67 34.35 22.41
C LEU A 127 -21.23 34.60 21.98
N GLU A 128 -20.43 35.23 22.83
CA GLU A 128 -19.02 35.54 22.52
C GLU A 128 -18.12 34.30 22.61
N THR A 129 -18.30 33.44 23.62
CA THR A 129 -17.60 32.14 23.69
C THR A 129 -17.92 31.25 22.48
N THR A 130 -19.20 31.10 22.13
CA THR A 130 -19.63 30.29 20.97
C THR A 130 -19.15 30.86 19.63
N ARG A 131 -19.04 32.20 19.48
CA ARG A 131 -18.38 32.84 18.33
C ARG A 131 -16.89 32.49 18.24
N GLN A 132 -16.18 32.54 19.36
CA GLN A 132 -14.75 32.20 19.40
C GLN A 132 -14.52 30.71 19.08
N GLU A 133 -15.38 29.83 19.60
CA GLU A 133 -15.37 28.40 19.26
C GLU A 133 -15.66 28.16 17.78
N LEU A 134 -16.69 28.80 17.22
CA LEU A 134 -17.01 28.72 15.79
C LEU A 134 -15.85 29.23 14.92
N GLY A 135 -15.18 30.30 15.33
CA GLY A 135 -13.97 30.81 14.68
C GLY A 135 -12.82 29.79 14.69
N ARG A 136 -12.53 29.17 15.84
CA ARG A 136 -11.53 28.10 15.97
C ARG A 136 -11.86 26.89 15.11
N VAL A 137 -13.12 26.42 15.12
CA VAL A 137 -13.59 25.28 14.31
C VAL A 137 -13.52 25.60 12.81
N THR A 138 -13.85 26.83 12.41
CA THR A 138 -13.77 27.27 11.01
C THR A 138 -12.32 27.28 10.52
N GLU A 139 -11.39 27.81 11.32
CA GLU A 139 -9.97 27.83 10.98
C GLU A 139 -9.35 26.42 10.97
N ALA A 140 -9.64 25.57 11.96
CA ALA A 140 -9.23 24.17 11.96
C ALA A 140 -9.79 23.42 10.73
N GLY A 141 -11.05 23.68 10.36
CA GLY A 141 -11.66 23.16 9.14
C GLY A 141 -11.02 23.67 7.85
N ARG A 142 -10.49 24.91 7.84
CA ARG A 142 -9.71 25.45 6.71
C ARG A 142 -8.34 24.76 6.61
N GLN A 143 -7.65 24.58 7.73
CA GLN A 143 -6.36 23.89 7.81
C GLN A 143 -6.48 22.43 7.36
N ALA A 144 -7.45 21.67 7.88
CA ALA A 144 -7.70 20.28 7.46
C ALA A 144 -8.05 20.15 5.97
N ARG A 145 -8.74 21.14 5.37
CA ARG A 145 -8.97 21.16 3.91
C ARG A 145 -7.68 21.38 3.13
N MET A 146 -6.82 22.31 3.55
CA MET A 146 -5.52 22.54 2.91
C MET A 146 -4.61 21.31 3.01
N GLU A 147 -4.59 20.66 4.17
CA GLU A 147 -3.84 19.41 4.39
C GLU A 147 -4.35 18.28 3.51
N ARG A 148 -5.67 18.07 3.41
CA ARG A 148 -6.25 17.08 2.48
C ARG A 148 -5.90 17.35 1.02
N VAL A 149 -5.93 18.61 0.57
CA VAL A 149 -5.52 18.98 -0.80
C VAL A 149 -4.03 18.70 -1.02
N ARG A 150 -3.18 19.00 -0.04
CA ARG A 150 -1.74 18.70 -0.10
C ARG A 150 -1.47 17.20 -0.17
N LEU A 151 -2.11 16.41 0.69
CA LEU A 151 -1.98 14.95 0.69
C LEU A 151 -2.50 14.33 -0.60
N GLN A 152 -3.60 14.83 -1.16
CA GLN A 152 -4.11 14.39 -2.46
C GLN A 152 -3.09 14.67 -3.58
N ALA A 153 -2.54 15.89 -3.63
CA ALA A 153 -1.52 16.24 -4.63
C ALA A 153 -0.23 15.40 -4.49
N GLN A 154 0.16 15.02 -3.27
CA GLN A 154 1.27 14.09 -3.05
C GLN A 154 0.95 12.68 -3.55
N LEU A 155 -0.26 12.18 -3.27
CA LEU A 155 -0.73 10.87 -3.73
C LEU A 155 -0.81 10.81 -5.27
N ASP A 156 -1.36 11.85 -5.91
CA ASP A 156 -1.47 11.95 -7.36
C ASP A 156 -0.08 11.98 -8.03
N ALA A 157 0.88 12.69 -7.42
CA ALA A 157 2.27 12.73 -7.87
C ALA A 157 2.99 11.39 -7.72
N GLU A 158 2.82 10.68 -6.59
CA GLU A 158 3.36 9.33 -6.42
C GLU A 158 2.72 8.33 -7.39
N THR A 159 1.40 8.41 -7.59
CA THR A 159 0.68 7.54 -8.53
C THR A 159 1.19 7.74 -9.96
N THR A 160 1.38 9.00 -10.38
CA THR A 160 1.97 9.34 -11.69
C THR A 160 3.41 8.83 -11.82
N ARG A 161 4.22 8.98 -10.77
CA ARG A 161 5.61 8.49 -10.73
C ARG A 161 5.69 6.96 -10.84
N LEU A 162 4.84 6.24 -10.11
CA LEU A 162 4.75 4.78 -10.15
C LEU A 162 4.27 4.28 -11.52
N GLN A 163 3.27 4.95 -12.11
CA GLN A 163 2.81 4.63 -13.48
C GLN A 163 3.94 4.83 -14.51
N ALA A 164 4.68 5.93 -14.43
CA ALA A 164 5.84 6.17 -15.30
C ALA A 164 6.94 5.09 -15.11
N GLN A 165 7.24 4.71 -13.86
CA GLN A 165 8.21 3.66 -13.56
C GLN A 165 7.76 2.28 -14.08
N VAL A 166 6.49 1.91 -13.90
CA VAL A 166 5.91 0.66 -14.45
C VAL A 166 5.97 0.65 -15.98
N GLN A 167 5.66 1.78 -16.62
CA GLN A 167 5.73 1.87 -18.08
C GLN A 167 7.17 1.82 -18.60
N GLN A 168 8.12 2.44 -17.89
CA GLN A 168 9.56 2.33 -18.19
C GLN A 168 10.03 0.87 -18.09
N VAL A 169 9.77 0.20 -16.96
CA VAL A 169 10.14 -1.22 -16.76
C VAL A 169 9.51 -2.12 -17.82
N ARG A 170 8.23 -1.91 -18.19
CA ARG A 170 7.59 -2.63 -19.30
C ARG A 170 8.29 -2.40 -20.64
N SER A 171 8.71 -1.17 -20.94
CA SER A 171 9.41 -0.85 -22.18
C SER A 171 10.81 -1.49 -22.25
N THR A 172 11.57 -1.46 -21.14
CA THR A 172 12.87 -2.12 -21.05
C THR A 172 12.73 -3.64 -21.16
N LEU A 173 11.79 -4.25 -20.43
CA LEU A 173 11.54 -5.68 -20.50
C LEU A 173 11.07 -6.13 -21.90
N ALA A 174 10.29 -5.31 -22.60
CA ALA A 174 9.90 -5.59 -23.99
C ALA A 174 11.11 -5.54 -24.95
N GLN A 175 11.99 -4.56 -24.80
CA GLN A 175 13.24 -4.45 -25.58
C GLN A 175 14.19 -5.61 -25.30
N GLU A 176 14.37 -5.99 -24.03
CA GLU A 176 15.18 -7.13 -23.63
C GLU A 176 14.64 -8.43 -24.23
N ASN A 177 13.34 -8.70 -24.11
CA ASN A 177 12.72 -9.90 -24.69
C ASN A 177 12.86 -9.95 -26.21
N ALA A 178 12.66 -8.83 -26.92
CA ALA A 178 12.90 -8.78 -28.37
C ALA A 178 14.37 -9.09 -28.70
N SER A 179 15.33 -8.49 -27.98
CA SER A 179 16.76 -8.76 -28.21
C SER A 179 17.18 -10.20 -27.87
N LEU A 180 16.50 -10.86 -26.93
CA LEU A 180 16.71 -12.27 -26.59
C LEU A 180 16.10 -13.19 -27.65
N GLN A 181 14.92 -12.84 -28.20
CA GLN A 181 14.31 -13.56 -29.32
C GLN A 181 15.18 -13.48 -30.57
N ASP A 182 15.68 -12.28 -30.93
CA ASP A 182 16.59 -12.10 -32.06
C ASP A 182 17.88 -12.94 -31.90
N ARG A 183 18.48 -12.93 -30.69
CA ARG A 183 19.67 -13.74 -30.38
C ARG A 183 19.39 -15.24 -30.40
N LEU A 184 18.23 -15.69 -29.93
CA LEU A 184 17.83 -17.09 -30.00
C LEU A 184 17.72 -17.53 -31.47
N GLN A 185 17.03 -16.74 -32.30
CA GLN A 185 16.83 -17.03 -33.72
C GLN A 185 18.17 -17.03 -34.49
N GLN A 186 19.09 -16.11 -34.17
CA GLN A 186 20.46 -16.11 -34.71
C GLN A 186 21.23 -17.37 -34.30
N ALA A 187 21.20 -17.75 -33.01
CA ALA A 187 21.85 -18.96 -32.53
C ALA A 187 21.27 -20.24 -33.16
N GLU A 188 19.96 -20.28 -33.44
CA GLU A 188 19.31 -21.38 -34.16
C GLU A 188 19.77 -21.47 -35.63
N THR A 189 19.94 -20.33 -36.32
CA THR A 189 20.48 -20.30 -37.68
C THR A 189 21.97 -20.65 -37.75
N ASP A 190 22.78 -20.20 -36.79
CA ASP A 190 24.20 -20.54 -36.72
C ASP A 190 24.39 -22.04 -36.41
N LEU A 191 23.53 -22.60 -35.54
CA LEU A 191 23.54 -24.02 -35.21
C LEU A 191 23.11 -24.91 -36.38
N SER A 192 22.16 -24.47 -37.22
CA SER A 192 21.78 -25.23 -38.43
C SER A 192 22.90 -25.21 -39.47
N LEU A 193 23.50 -24.04 -39.72
CA LEU A 193 24.64 -23.89 -40.63
C LEU A 193 25.84 -24.74 -40.18
N ALA A 194 26.20 -24.69 -38.90
CA ALA A 194 27.31 -25.48 -38.35
C ALA A 194 27.06 -27.00 -38.45
N ARG A 195 25.81 -27.46 -38.35
CA ARG A 195 25.45 -28.87 -38.56
C ARG A 195 25.59 -29.31 -40.01
N ASP A 196 25.23 -28.46 -40.97
CA ASP A 196 25.39 -28.78 -42.39
C ASP A 196 26.85 -28.67 -42.85
N GLU A 197 27.65 -27.75 -42.27
CA GLU A 197 29.11 -27.77 -42.41
C GLU A 197 29.74 -29.04 -41.82
N ALA A 198 29.27 -29.52 -40.67
CA ALA A 198 29.78 -30.77 -40.08
C ALA A 198 29.49 -31.97 -40.99
N ARG A 199 28.24 -32.10 -41.46
CA ARG A 199 27.82 -33.17 -42.40
C ARG A 199 28.62 -33.17 -43.71
N THR A 200 28.88 -32.00 -44.28
CA THR A 200 29.67 -31.88 -45.52
C THR A 200 31.14 -32.20 -45.30
N ARG A 201 31.71 -31.85 -44.13
CA ARG A 201 33.07 -32.28 -43.73
C ARG A 201 33.15 -33.80 -43.51
N GLU A 202 32.16 -34.42 -42.85
CA GLU A 202 32.09 -35.87 -42.67
C GLU A 202 32.04 -36.60 -44.03
N ALA A 203 31.15 -36.19 -44.94
CA ALA A 203 31.08 -36.77 -46.28
C ALA A 203 32.39 -36.62 -47.10
N LEU A 204 33.10 -35.50 -46.95
CA LEU A 204 34.41 -35.30 -47.58
C LEU A 204 35.49 -36.21 -46.97
N LEU A 205 35.48 -36.41 -45.65
CA LEU A 205 36.40 -37.32 -44.97
C LEU A 205 36.17 -38.78 -45.41
N ASP A 206 34.92 -39.22 -45.49
CA ASP A 206 34.57 -40.55 -46.00
C ASP A 206 35.04 -40.73 -47.45
N GLN A 207 34.83 -39.73 -48.30
CA GLN A 207 35.32 -39.75 -49.69
C GLN A 207 36.85 -39.83 -49.76
N LEU A 208 37.57 -39.06 -48.94
CA LEU A 208 39.04 -39.09 -48.87
C LEU A 208 39.55 -40.44 -48.36
N GLN A 209 38.89 -41.05 -47.38
CA GLN A 209 39.24 -42.39 -46.89
C GLN A 209 39.04 -43.45 -47.98
N GLN A 210 37.93 -43.40 -48.71
CA GLN A 210 37.68 -44.30 -49.86
C GLN A 210 38.72 -44.12 -50.96
N GLN A 211 39.08 -42.88 -51.30
CA GLN A 211 40.14 -42.57 -52.27
C GLN A 211 41.51 -43.09 -51.81
N HIS A 212 41.84 -42.93 -50.53
CA HIS A 212 43.08 -43.41 -49.95
C HIS A 212 43.16 -44.95 -49.99
N ALA A 213 42.08 -45.65 -49.59
CA ALA A 213 41.99 -47.10 -49.65
C ALA A 213 42.12 -47.63 -51.09
N ALA A 214 41.41 -47.02 -52.05
CA ALA A 214 41.52 -47.36 -53.47
C ALA A 214 42.92 -47.05 -54.04
N GLY A 215 43.56 -45.99 -53.57
CA GLY A 215 44.94 -45.64 -53.90
C GLY A 215 45.94 -46.69 -53.40
N GLN A 216 45.82 -47.11 -52.15
CA GLN A 216 46.64 -48.18 -51.55
C GLN A 216 46.47 -49.52 -52.29
N GLN A 217 45.23 -49.88 -52.66
CA GLN A 217 44.96 -51.08 -53.47
C GLN A 217 45.64 -51.02 -54.84
N ARG A 218 45.63 -49.86 -55.51
CA ARG A 218 46.32 -49.66 -56.80
C ARG A 218 47.83 -49.72 -56.67
N LEU A 219 48.40 -49.15 -55.60
CA LEU A 219 49.84 -49.24 -55.32
C LEU A 219 50.26 -50.69 -55.11
N ALA A 220 49.53 -51.46 -54.27
CA ALA A 220 49.82 -52.87 -54.06
C ALA A 220 49.71 -53.72 -55.35
N SER A 221 48.75 -53.40 -56.24
CA SER A 221 48.66 -54.03 -57.57
C SER A 221 49.87 -53.70 -58.44
N LEU A 222 50.26 -52.43 -58.51
CA LEU A 222 51.42 -51.97 -59.29
C LEU A 222 52.74 -52.53 -58.77
N GLU A 223 52.90 -52.67 -57.45
CA GLU A 223 54.05 -53.34 -56.83
C GLU A 223 54.10 -54.82 -57.23
N GLY A 224 52.98 -55.55 -57.15
CA GLY A 224 52.89 -56.94 -57.59
C GLY A 224 53.11 -57.13 -59.11
N GLU A 225 52.65 -56.19 -59.93
CA GLU A 225 52.89 -56.15 -61.38
C GLU A 225 54.36 -55.85 -61.70
N TYR A 226 54.98 -54.91 -60.96
CA TYR A 226 56.40 -54.57 -61.10
C TYR A 226 57.29 -55.75 -60.71
N ASP A 227 57.02 -56.41 -59.58
CA ASP A 227 57.69 -57.64 -59.16
C ASP A 227 57.56 -58.75 -60.22
N ALA A 228 56.39 -58.89 -60.84
CA ALA A 228 56.18 -59.85 -61.93
C ALA A 228 56.92 -59.45 -63.22
N LEU A 229 57.09 -58.16 -63.49
CA LEU A 229 57.86 -57.65 -64.63
C LEU A 229 59.36 -57.78 -64.40
N ASP A 230 59.87 -57.49 -63.21
CA ASP A 230 61.29 -57.66 -62.86
C ASP A 230 61.69 -59.13 -62.95
N ARG A 231 60.88 -60.07 -62.41
CA ARG A 231 61.10 -61.51 -62.63
C ARG A 231 61.17 -61.91 -64.10
N LYS A 232 60.40 -61.27 -65.00
CA LYS A 232 60.48 -61.50 -66.46
C LYS A 232 61.75 -60.88 -67.06
N TYR A 233 62.13 -59.68 -66.60
CA TYR A 233 63.31 -58.96 -67.07
C TYR A 233 64.62 -59.67 -66.66
N GLN A 234 64.72 -60.13 -65.41
CA GLN A 234 65.84 -60.96 -64.95
C GLN A 234 66.00 -62.23 -65.79
N LYS A 235 64.91 -62.87 -66.23
CA LYS A 235 64.96 -64.04 -67.13
C LYS A 235 65.48 -63.72 -68.54
N LEU A 236 65.32 -62.48 -69.02
CA LEU A 236 65.88 -62.00 -70.29
C LEU A 236 67.37 -61.63 -70.19
N LEU A 237 67.83 -61.21 -69.00
CA LEU A 237 69.25 -60.92 -68.73
C LEU A 237 70.11 -62.19 -68.59
N LYS A 238 69.51 -63.35 -68.27
CA LYS A 238 70.24 -64.62 -68.22
C LYS A 238 70.72 -65.00 -69.64
N PRO A 239 72.03 -65.22 -69.87
CA PRO A 239 72.55 -65.53 -71.20
C PRO A 239 71.93 -66.83 -71.73
N THR A 240 71.51 -66.83 -72.99
CA THR A 240 70.81 -67.95 -73.64
C THR A 240 71.51 -69.28 -73.38
N ARG A 241 70.80 -70.23 -72.75
CA ARG A 241 71.33 -71.55 -72.41
C ARG A 241 71.85 -72.25 -73.66
N SER A 242 73.17 -72.37 -73.77
CA SER A 242 73.86 -72.87 -74.96
C SER A 242 74.99 -73.81 -74.56
N ALA A 243 75.13 -74.93 -75.29
CA ALA A 243 76.24 -75.85 -75.15
C ALA A 243 77.53 -75.36 -75.85
N LYS A 244 77.47 -74.27 -76.63
CA LYS A 244 78.58 -73.80 -77.46
C LYS A 244 79.69 -73.21 -76.58
N GLY A 245 80.85 -73.86 -76.55
CA GLY A 245 81.99 -73.47 -75.72
C GLY A 245 81.88 -73.89 -74.24
N LYS A 246 80.90 -74.73 -73.90
CA LYS A 246 80.68 -75.24 -72.54
C LYS A 246 81.11 -76.70 -72.41
N THR A 247 81.39 -77.09 -71.17
CA THR A 247 81.76 -78.46 -70.80
C THR A 247 80.49 -79.30 -70.69
N VAL A 248 80.18 -80.04 -71.76
CA VAL A 248 78.96 -80.86 -71.84
C VAL A 248 79.16 -82.21 -71.14
N VAL A 249 78.29 -82.49 -70.16
CA VAL A 249 78.10 -83.83 -69.57
C VAL A 249 76.76 -84.39 -70.02
N ASP A 250 76.74 -85.61 -70.56
CA ASP A 250 75.49 -86.28 -70.92
C ASP A 250 75.03 -87.18 -69.77
N VAL A 251 73.81 -86.97 -69.30
CA VAL A 251 73.16 -87.74 -68.23
C VAL A 251 71.94 -88.44 -68.82
N MET A 252 72.03 -89.75 -69.02
CA MET A 252 70.96 -90.56 -69.58
C MET A 252 70.30 -91.41 -68.51
N TYR A 253 68.96 -91.37 -68.44
CA TYR A 253 68.19 -92.23 -67.54
C TYR A 253 68.06 -93.66 -68.12
N SER A 254 68.07 -94.68 -67.26
CA SER A 254 67.75 -96.06 -67.63
C SER A 254 66.99 -96.79 -66.51
N ARG A 255 66.28 -97.89 -66.82
CA ARG A 255 65.56 -98.67 -65.80
C ARG A 255 66.47 -99.33 -64.76
N SER A 256 67.76 -99.50 -65.07
CA SER A 256 68.77 -100.11 -64.20
C SER A 256 69.65 -99.10 -63.46
N GLY A 257 69.28 -97.82 -63.43
CA GLY A 257 70.08 -96.73 -62.88
C GLY A 257 70.39 -95.65 -63.92
N TYR A 258 71.48 -94.93 -63.76
CA TYR A 258 71.81 -93.79 -64.62
C TYR A 258 73.02 -94.12 -65.49
N ARG A 259 73.18 -93.39 -66.59
CA ARG A 259 74.38 -93.44 -67.42
C ARG A 259 74.94 -92.04 -67.59
N ILE A 260 76.18 -91.85 -67.17
CA ILE A 260 76.89 -90.58 -67.34
C ILE A 260 77.97 -90.73 -68.40
N ARG A 261 78.17 -89.67 -69.19
CA ARG A 261 79.32 -89.51 -70.08
C ARG A 261 80.06 -88.24 -69.71
N GLU A 262 81.20 -88.43 -69.06
CA GLU A 262 82.13 -87.37 -68.68
C GLU A 262 82.62 -86.59 -69.92
N PRO A 263 82.93 -85.28 -69.77
CA PRO A 263 83.46 -84.46 -70.86
C PRO A 263 84.69 -85.09 -71.51
N GLY A 264 84.66 -85.24 -72.84
CA GLY A 264 85.76 -85.81 -73.63
C GLY A 264 85.82 -87.35 -73.65
N ARG A 265 85.04 -88.08 -72.86
CA ARG A 265 84.93 -89.55 -73.00
C ARG A 265 83.91 -89.91 -74.09
N GLN A 266 84.21 -90.95 -74.87
CA GLN A 266 83.28 -91.40 -75.93
C GLN A 266 82.14 -92.27 -75.40
N ASN A 267 82.40 -93.10 -74.38
CA ASN A 267 81.47 -94.12 -73.88
C ASN A 267 80.74 -93.68 -72.61
N TYR A 268 79.49 -94.13 -72.48
CA TYR A 268 78.69 -93.99 -71.26
C TYR A 268 79.09 -95.02 -70.20
N ARG A 269 79.12 -94.60 -68.92
CA ARG A 269 79.30 -95.49 -67.76
C ARG A 269 77.98 -95.60 -66.99
N ASN A 270 77.56 -96.81 -66.63
CA ASN A 270 76.45 -97.02 -65.69
C ASN A 270 76.88 -96.55 -64.29
N VAL A 271 76.02 -95.80 -63.61
CA VAL A 271 76.23 -95.29 -62.25
C VAL A 271 74.92 -95.33 -61.45
N GLY A 272 75.04 -95.52 -60.13
CA GLY A 272 73.94 -95.39 -59.17
C GLY A 272 73.49 -93.94 -59.00
N ARG A 273 72.40 -93.71 -58.26
CA ARG A 273 71.88 -92.34 -58.00
C ARG A 273 72.89 -91.48 -57.25
N THR A 274 73.42 -92.01 -56.14
CA THR A 274 74.39 -91.30 -55.27
C THR A 274 75.71 -91.06 -55.99
N GLU A 275 76.13 -91.98 -56.86
CA GLU A 275 77.30 -91.81 -57.72
C GLU A 275 77.07 -90.71 -58.76
N LEU A 276 75.91 -90.71 -59.46
CA LEU A 276 75.54 -89.64 -60.39
C LEU A 276 75.52 -88.27 -59.70
N GLU A 277 74.88 -88.16 -58.53
CA GLU A 277 74.81 -86.91 -57.77
C GLU A 277 76.20 -86.45 -57.31
N SER A 278 77.06 -87.38 -56.83
CA SER A 278 78.45 -87.08 -56.48
C SER A 278 79.28 -86.63 -57.68
N GLU A 279 79.16 -87.29 -58.83
CA GLU A 279 79.92 -86.97 -60.04
C GLU A 279 79.46 -85.64 -60.66
N LEU A 280 78.14 -85.38 -60.71
CA LEU A 280 77.62 -84.08 -61.13
C LEU A 280 78.00 -82.95 -60.17
N GLN A 281 78.06 -83.22 -58.86
CA GLN A 281 78.53 -82.25 -57.88
C GLN A 281 80.03 -81.96 -58.04
N GLN A 282 80.87 -82.98 -58.29
CA GLN A 282 82.30 -82.80 -58.58
C GLN A 282 82.51 -82.03 -59.89
N LEU A 283 81.79 -82.39 -60.95
CA LEU A 283 81.83 -81.65 -62.22
C LEU A 283 81.35 -80.20 -62.06
N LYS A 284 80.34 -79.94 -61.22
CA LYS A 284 79.88 -78.57 -60.89
C LYS A 284 80.94 -77.81 -60.10
N GLN A 285 81.64 -78.44 -59.16
CA GLN A 285 82.75 -77.81 -58.43
C GLN A 285 83.94 -77.51 -59.35
N GLN A 286 84.21 -78.40 -60.32
CA GLN A 286 85.34 -78.29 -61.24
C GLN A 286 85.11 -77.27 -62.37
N TYR A 287 83.90 -77.23 -62.93
CA TYR A 287 83.58 -76.41 -64.11
C TYR A 287 82.62 -75.24 -63.82
N GLY A 288 82.03 -75.15 -62.63
CA GLY A 288 81.20 -74.00 -62.21
C GLY A 288 80.09 -73.67 -63.20
N THR A 289 80.08 -72.42 -63.68
CA THR A 289 79.12 -71.93 -64.69
C THR A 289 79.44 -72.37 -66.13
N ASP A 290 80.53 -73.10 -66.34
CA ASP A 290 80.88 -73.72 -67.64
C ASP A 290 80.37 -75.15 -67.80
N LEU A 291 79.81 -75.77 -66.76
CA LEU A 291 79.13 -77.06 -66.87
C LEU A 291 77.78 -76.92 -67.59
N TYR A 292 77.57 -77.72 -68.63
CA TYR A 292 76.28 -77.88 -69.31
C TYR A 292 75.78 -79.31 -69.12
N VAL A 293 74.63 -79.48 -68.44
CA VAL A 293 74.07 -80.82 -68.18
C VAL A 293 73.06 -81.16 -69.28
N LYS A 294 73.40 -82.13 -70.13
CA LYS A 294 72.52 -82.63 -71.18
C LYS A 294 71.77 -83.87 -70.69
N ILE A 295 70.53 -83.69 -70.29
CA ILE A 295 69.68 -84.79 -69.82
C ILE A 295 69.03 -85.48 -71.01
N ILE A 296 69.12 -86.81 -71.04
CA ILE A 296 68.60 -87.68 -72.11
C ILE A 296 67.64 -88.69 -71.47
N ILE A 297 66.38 -88.68 -71.87
CA ILE A 297 65.36 -89.61 -71.38
C ILE A 297 64.90 -90.45 -72.57
N PRO A 298 65.30 -91.74 -72.65
CA PRO A 298 64.84 -92.64 -73.71
C PRO A 298 63.32 -92.85 -73.68
N GLN A 299 62.72 -93.12 -74.84
CA GLN A 299 61.26 -93.35 -74.95
C GLN A 299 60.81 -94.60 -74.18
N ASP A 300 61.69 -95.58 -74.01
CA ASP A 300 61.49 -96.82 -73.27
C ASP A 300 61.83 -96.71 -71.76
N SER A 301 62.20 -95.50 -71.28
CA SER A 301 62.59 -95.24 -69.88
C SER A 301 61.57 -95.72 -68.84
N GLY A 302 60.27 -95.70 -69.16
CA GLY A 302 59.19 -96.06 -68.24
C GLY A 302 58.84 -94.97 -67.21
N LEU A 303 59.34 -93.75 -67.39
CA LEU A 303 58.95 -92.58 -66.58
C LEU A 303 57.69 -91.92 -67.13
N SER A 304 56.83 -91.41 -66.24
CA SER A 304 55.76 -90.50 -66.65
C SER A 304 56.34 -89.13 -67.05
N TYR A 305 55.55 -88.31 -67.76
CA TYR A 305 55.95 -86.94 -68.10
C TYR A 305 56.29 -86.10 -66.85
N SER A 306 55.48 -86.19 -65.78
CA SER A 306 55.72 -85.47 -64.53
C SER A 306 56.98 -85.95 -63.80
N GLN A 307 57.27 -87.25 -63.80
CA GLN A 307 58.50 -87.81 -63.23
C GLN A 307 59.74 -87.40 -64.04
N ALA A 308 59.66 -87.47 -65.37
CA ALA A 308 60.70 -87.04 -66.28
C ALA A 308 61.00 -85.54 -66.14
N TRP A 309 59.97 -84.70 -66.03
CA TRP A 309 60.10 -83.27 -65.80
C TRP A 309 60.68 -82.96 -64.42
N ALA A 310 60.20 -83.61 -63.36
CA ALA A 310 60.72 -83.44 -62.01
C ALA A 310 62.21 -83.83 -61.93
N PHE A 311 62.61 -84.98 -62.50
CA PHE A 311 64.01 -85.39 -62.58
C PHE A 311 64.87 -84.40 -63.39
N THR A 312 64.37 -83.96 -64.55
CA THR A 312 65.06 -82.99 -65.40
C THR A 312 65.26 -81.67 -64.66
N ARG A 313 64.22 -81.11 -64.05
CA ARG A 313 64.27 -79.84 -63.31
C ARG A 313 65.12 -79.94 -62.05
N ASP A 314 64.97 -80.99 -61.23
CA ASP A 314 65.78 -81.17 -60.02
C ASP A 314 67.28 -81.27 -60.34
N THR A 315 67.62 -82.04 -61.39
CA THR A 315 69.01 -82.18 -61.85
C THR A 315 69.55 -80.87 -62.42
N LEU A 316 68.78 -80.13 -63.23
CA LEU A 316 69.20 -78.85 -63.81
C LEU A 316 69.30 -77.75 -62.74
N ASN A 317 68.31 -77.60 -61.85
CA ASN A 317 68.35 -76.62 -60.76
C ASN A 317 69.55 -76.85 -59.82
N ARG A 318 69.95 -78.10 -59.58
CA ARG A 318 71.13 -78.41 -58.74
C ARG A 318 72.45 -78.24 -59.49
N TYR A 319 72.55 -78.68 -60.74
CA TYR A 319 73.84 -78.89 -61.41
C TYR A 319 74.09 -78.04 -62.67
N ASP A 320 73.07 -77.46 -63.30
CA ASP A 320 73.19 -76.59 -64.49
C ASP A 320 73.09 -75.11 -64.09
N TYR A 321 73.98 -74.26 -64.60
CA TYR A 321 74.07 -72.87 -64.13
C TYR A 321 72.84 -72.01 -64.45
N TYR A 322 72.09 -72.36 -65.50
CA TYR A 322 70.99 -71.52 -65.98
C TYR A 322 69.76 -71.55 -65.05
N TYR A 323 69.58 -72.66 -64.32
CA TYR A 323 68.37 -72.98 -63.55
C TYR A 323 68.52 -72.86 -62.03
N GLN A 324 69.69 -72.43 -61.53
CA GLN A 324 69.99 -72.39 -60.09
C GLN A 324 69.17 -71.37 -59.30
N ASP A 325 68.64 -70.33 -59.95
CA ASP A 325 67.81 -69.28 -59.33
C ASP A 325 66.38 -69.22 -59.91
N ASP A 326 65.80 -70.36 -60.28
CA ASP A 326 64.35 -70.46 -60.52
C ASP A 326 63.70 -70.98 -59.23
N PRO A 327 63.24 -70.09 -58.31
CA PRO A 327 62.48 -70.53 -57.14
C PRO A 327 61.20 -71.22 -57.60
N GLU A 328 60.71 -72.10 -56.73
CA GLU A 328 59.48 -72.86 -56.96
C GLU A 328 58.34 -71.92 -57.39
N PRO A 329 57.67 -72.17 -58.53
CA PRO A 329 56.39 -71.55 -58.75
C PRO A 329 55.47 -72.15 -57.68
N ALA A 330 55.17 -71.34 -56.66
CA ALA A 330 54.09 -71.64 -55.73
C ALA A 330 52.89 -72.08 -56.56
N ALA A 331 52.27 -73.21 -56.17
CA ALA A 331 51.16 -73.77 -56.92
C ALA A 331 50.16 -72.65 -57.21
N ALA A 332 49.74 -72.55 -58.47
CA ALA A 332 48.68 -71.63 -58.84
C ALA A 332 47.42 -72.11 -58.11
N ASP A 333 47.09 -71.45 -57.00
CA ASP A 333 45.79 -71.60 -56.38
C ASP A 333 44.77 -71.02 -57.37
N ASP A 334 44.15 -71.93 -58.12
CA ASP A 334 42.97 -71.68 -58.94
C ASP A 334 41.78 -71.33 -58.01
N ALA A 335 41.84 -70.14 -57.43
CA ALA A 335 40.78 -69.51 -56.64
C ALA A 335 40.24 -68.28 -57.38
N ALA A 336 40.01 -68.41 -58.68
CA ALA A 336 39.21 -67.48 -59.44
C ALA A 336 37.75 -67.57 -58.96
N THR A 337 37.38 -66.77 -57.96
CA THR A 337 35.98 -66.65 -57.52
C THR A 337 35.65 -65.22 -57.12
N GLY A 338 35.09 -64.49 -58.08
CA GLY A 338 34.21 -63.37 -57.80
C GLY A 338 33.14 -63.27 -58.89
N PRO A 339 32.03 -62.55 -58.68
CA PRO A 339 31.48 -62.07 -57.40
C PRO A 339 30.15 -62.79 -57.06
N GLN A 340 29.85 -62.98 -55.77
CA GLN A 340 28.46 -63.28 -55.38
C GLN A 340 27.64 -62.00 -55.36
N THR A 341 26.87 -61.77 -56.42
CA THR A 341 25.77 -60.79 -56.44
C THR A 341 24.67 -61.26 -55.49
N ALA A 342 24.53 -60.60 -54.33
CA ALA A 342 23.41 -60.78 -53.43
C ALA A 342 22.41 -59.63 -53.59
N THR A 343 21.56 -59.72 -54.62
CA THR A 343 20.28 -59.02 -54.65
C THR A 343 19.30 -59.81 -53.79
N ASP A 344 18.86 -59.28 -52.64
CA ASP A 344 17.45 -59.36 -52.17
C ASP A 344 17.24 -58.51 -50.89
N ARG A 345 16.40 -57.45 -50.98
CA ARG A 345 15.16 -57.25 -50.19
C ARG A 345 14.75 -55.79 -50.03
N GLN A 346 13.65 -55.46 -50.70
CA GLN A 346 12.73 -54.38 -50.35
C GLN A 346 11.89 -54.75 -49.11
N GLU A 347 11.48 -53.71 -48.36
CA GLU A 347 10.24 -53.65 -47.55
C GLU A 347 10.19 -54.61 -46.33
N VAL A 348 9.43 -54.39 -45.24
CA VAL A 348 8.16 -53.67 -45.02
C VAL A 348 8.15 -53.05 -43.60
N ASN A 349 7.45 -51.92 -43.40
CA ASN A 349 6.93 -51.31 -42.16
C ASN A 349 7.53 -51.69 -40.78
N ASN A 350 7.90 -50.69 -39.96
CA ASN A 350 6.92 -49.94 -39.15
C ASN A 350 7.52 -48.64 -38.56
#